data_AF-A0A847EB12-F1
#
_entry.id   AF-A0A847EB12-F1
#
_cell.length_a   1.000
_cell.length_b   1.000
_cell.length_c   1.000
_cell.angle_alpha   90.00
_cell.angle_beta   90.00
_cell.angle_gamma   90.00
#
_symmetry.space_group_name_H-M   'P 1'
#
loop_
_entity.id
_entity.type
_entity.pdbx_description
1 polymer ?
#
loop_
_entity_poly.entity_id
_entity_poly.type
_entity_poly.pdbx_seq_one_letter_code
_entity_poly.pdbx_strand_id
1 'polypeptide(L)'
;MGLFSKILEKLGINKPAKAETTAPKTPPAPQVSPVPQSAPSAPPVAPAAPVAIAVVDVVAQLEKLAAANPEKLNWKVSIVDLLKLLGLESSFAARKELAVELGCPSEKMGDSAQMNMWLHKTVLQKIADNGGNIPKELLD
;
A
#
# COMPACT_ATOMS: atom_id res chain seq x y z
N MET A 1 2.07 13.67 -11.70
CA MET A 1 1.60 12.64 -10.76
C MET A 1 0.97 13.35 -9.58
N GLY A 2 -0.29 13.05 -9.29
CA GLY A 2 -1.01 13.67 -8.17
C GLY A 2 -0.41 13.30 -6.82
N LEU A 3 -0.69 14.10 -5.78
CA LEU A 3 -0.23 13.82 -4.43
C LEU A 3 -0.82 12.50 -3.94
N PHE A 4 -2.06 12.21 -4.31
CA PHE A 4 -2.72 10.95 -3.96
C PHE A 4 -2.04 9.75 -4.60
N SER A 5 -1.67 9.84 -5.88
CA SER A 5 -0.93 8.76 -6.56
C SER A 5 0.40 8.46 -5.87
N LYS A 6 1.13 9.49 -5.43
CA LYS A 6 2.37 9.33 -4.66
C LYS A 6 2.14 8.61 -3.32
N ILE A 7 1.02 8.85 -2.65
CA ILE A 7 0.65 8.14 -1.42
C ILE A 7 0.46 6.65 -1.73
N LEU A 8 -0.30 6.30 -2.77
CA LEU A 8 -0.50 4.91 -3.19
C LEU A 8 0.82 4.21 -3.56
N GLU A 9 1.72 4.90 -4.27
CA GLU A 9 3.03 4.37 -4.61
C GLU A 9 3.91 4.12 -3.38
N LYS A 10 3.92 5.06 -2.42
CA LYS A 10 4.63 4.91 -1.15
C LYS A 10 4.09 3.77 -0.30
N LEU A 11 2.78 3.57 -0.33
CA LEU A 11 2.11 2.44 0.30
C LEU A 11 2.25 1.14 -0.52
N GLY A 12 2.69 1.20 -1.78
CA GLY A 12 2.85 0.01 -2.61
C GLY A 12 1.53 -0.60 -3.12
N ILE A 13 0.42 0.13 -3.03
CA ILE A 13 -0.92 -0.31 -3.45
C ILE A 13 -1.06 -0.32 -4.98
N ASN A 14 -0.32 0.56 -5.68
CA ASN A 14 -0.28 0.59 -7.15
C ASN A 14 0.94 -0.16 -7.72
N LYS A 15 1.51 -1.11 -7.00
CA LYS A 15 2.57 -1.95 -7.56
C LYS A 15 1.88 -3.18 -8.17
N PRO A 16 1.86 -3.36 -9.51
CA PRO A 16 1.45 -4.65 -10.07
C PRO A 16 2.36 -5.66 -9.40
N ALA A 17 1.79 -6.60 -8.65
CA ALA A 17 2.48 -7.56 -7.79
C ALA A 17 3.83 -7.90 -8.42
N LYS A 18 4.88 -7.14 -8.04
CA LYS A 18 6.22 -7.46 -8.45
C LYS A 18 6.49 -8.58 -7.49
N ALA A 19 6.18 -9.77 -7.99
CA ALA A 19 6.54 -11.04 -7.44
C ALA A 19 7.76 -10.82 -6.58
N GLU A 20 7.62 -11.16 -5.31
CA GLU A 20 8.76 -11.60 -4.55
C GLU A 20 9.47 -12.63 -5.41
N THR A 21 10.45 -12.16 -6.19
CA THR A 21 11.60 -12.95 -6.60
C THR A 21 12.43 -13.14 -5.34
N THR A 22 11.85 -13.84 -4.36
CA THR A 22 12.62 -14.75 -3.51
C THR A 22 13.15 -15.82 -4.45
N ALA A 23 14.32 -15.54 -5.00
CA ALA A 23 15.17 -16.56 -5.58
C ALA A 23 15.48 -17.60 -4.51
N PRO A 24 15.45 -18.90 -4.86
CA PRO A 24 16.50 -19.79 -4.40
C PRO A 24 17.42 -20.09 -5.59
N LYS A 25 18.68 -19.74 -5.39
CA LYS A 25 19.82 -20.23 -6.14
C LYS A 25 19.74 -21.76 -6.26
N THR A 26 19.91 -22.30 -7.47
CA THR A 26 20.63 -23.56 -7.64
C THR A 26 21.37 -23.54 -8.99
N PRO A 27 22.70 -23.73 -9.04
CA PRO A 27 23.47 -23.68 -10.27
C PRO A 27 23.19 -24.91 -11.16
N PRO A 28 23.10 -24.77 -12.50
CA PRO A 28 23.09 -25.92 -13.38
C PRO A 28 24.51 -26.49 -13.48
N ALA A 29 24.77 -27.59 -12.79
CA ALA A 29 25.89 -28.47 -13.11
C ALA A 29 25.46 -29.47 -14.21
N PRO A 30 26.30 -29.74 -15.22
CA PRO A 30 25.89 -30.35 -16.48
C PRO A 30 25.96 -31.88 -16.42
N GLN A 31 24.84 -32.59 -16.64
CA GLN A 31 24.86 -34.06 -16.72
C GLN A 31 23.98 -34.61 -17.85
N VAL A 32 24.69 -34.98 -18.93
CA VAL A 32 24.53 -36.13 -19.84
C VAL A 32 23.28 -37.02 -19.71
N SER A 33 22.57 -37.21 -20.83
CA SER A 33 21.73 -38.39 -21.13
C SER A 33 22.60 -39.56 -21.64
N PRO A 34 22.10 -40.80 -21.89
CA PRO A 34 20.72 -41.32 -21.77
C PRO A 34 20.62 -42.71 -21.08
N VAL A 35 19.44 -43.10 -20.54
CA VAL A 35 18.85 -44.47 -20.64
C VAL A 35 17.38 -44.46 -20.14
N PRO A 36 16.45 -45.21 -20.76
CA PRO A 36 15.05 -45.27 -20.36
C PRO A 36 14.74 -46.57 -19.60
N GLN A 37 14.23 -46.52 -18.36
CA GLN A 37 13.46 -47.64 -17.80
C GLN A 37 12.75 -47.31 -16.47
N SER A 38 11.52 -47.81 -16.38
CA SER A 38 10.67 -48.01 -15.20
C SER A 38 10.06 -46.78 -14.52
N ALA A 39 8.75 -46.63 -14.74
CA ALA A 39 7.90 -45.70 -14.01
C ALA A 39 7.41 -46.31 -12.68
N PRO A 40 7.64 -45.63 -11.54
CA PRO A 40 6.78 -45.75 -10.38
C PRO A 40 5.93 -44.48 -10.21
N SER A 41 4.66 -44.73 -9.86
CA SER A 41 3.64 -43.87 -9.28
C SER A 41 3.97 -42.39 -9.06
N ALA A 42 3.19 -41.53 -9.73
CA ALA A 42 3.14 -40.09 -9.48
C ALA A 42 2.73 -39.78 -8.03
N PRO A 43 3.45 -38.90 -7.31
CA PRO A 43 2.99 -38.36 -6.04
C PRO A 43 1.80 -37.39 -6.27
N PRO A 44 0.90 -37.25 -5.29
CA PRO A 44 -0.25 -36.35 -5.40
C PRO A 44 0.26 -34.91 -5.46
N VAL A 45 -0.15 -34.21 -6.51
CA VAL A 45 0.02 -32.77 -6.67
C VAL A 45 -0.78 -32.09 -5.54
N ALA A 46 -0.08 -31.60 -4.51
CA ALA A 46 -0.69 -30.75 -3.49
C ALA A 46 -1.28 -29.52 -4.20
N PRO A 47 -2.54 -29.15 -3.94
CA PRO A 47 -3.13 -27.96 -4.54
C PRO A 47 -2.34 -26.76 -4.04
N ALA A 48 -1.72 -26.02 -4.96
CA ALA A 48 -1.11 -24.74 -4.69
C ALA A 48 -2.16 -23.86 -3.99
N ALA A 49 -1.87 -23.49 -2.74
CA ALA A 49 -2.72 -22.60 -1.97
C ALA A 49 -3.02 -21.35 -2.82
N PRO A 50 -4.28 -20.90 -2.87
CA PRO A 50 -4.64 -19.74 -3.66
C PRO A 50 -3.74 -18.58 -3.22
N VAL A 51 -3.01 -18.02 -4.18
CA VAL A 51 -2.22 -16.81 -4.01
C VAL A 51 -3.16 -15.78 -3.40
N ALA A 52 -3.01 -15.57 -2.10
CA ALA A 52 -3.70 -14.51 -1.40
C ALA A 52 -3.31 -13.24 -2.16
N ILE A 53 -4.30 -12.62 -2.81
CA ILE A 53 -4.23 -11.21 -3.14
C ILE A 53 -3.61 -10.52 -1.92
N ALA A 54 -2.38 -10.03 -2.07
CA ALA A 54 -1.67 -9.37 -1.00
C ALA A 54 -2.40 -8.06 -0.76
N VAL A 55 -3.48 -8.11 0.03
CA VAL A 55 -4.16 -6.93 0.54
C VAL A 55 -3.07 -6.20 1.31
N VAL A 56 -2.67 -5.05 0.78
CA VAL A 56 -1.58 -4.29 1.36
C VAL A 56 -2.09 -3.77 2.68
N ASP A 57 -1.51 -4.25 3.79
CA ASP A 57 -1.90 -3.81 5.11
C ASP A 57 -1.34 -2.41 5.38
N VAL A 58 -2.11 -1.42 4.96
CA VAL A 58 -1.71 -0.01 5.00
C VAL A 58 -1.50 0.44 6.43
N VAL A 59 -2.34 -0.02 7.36
CA VAL A 59 -2.18 0.28 8.79
C VAL A 59 -0.87 -0.26 9.32
N ALA A 60 -0.53 -1.53 9.08
CA ALA A 60 0.74 -2.07 9.54
C ALA A 60 1.95 -1.33 8.94
N GLN A 61 1.88 -0.91 7.67
CA GLN A 61 2.94 -0.09 7.07
C GLN A 61 3.05 1.30 7.69
N LEU A 62 1.92 1.99 7.86
CA LEU A 62 1.89 3.32 8.49
C LEU A 62 2.32 3.23 9.96
N GLU A 63 1.94 2.19 10.70
CA GLU A 63 2.40 1.99 12.09
C GLU A 63 3.89 1.70 12.17
N LYS A 64 4.42 0.85 11.26
CA LYS A 64 5.86 0.59 11.19
C LYS A 64 6.64 1.85 10.84
N LEU A 65 6.17 2.64 9.89
CA LEU A 65 6.76 3.93 9.55
C LEU A 65 6.67 4.85 10.77
N ALA A 66 5.52 4.96 11.43
CA ALA A 66 5.32 5.84 12.59
C ALA A 66 6.22 5.46 13.76
N ALA A 67 6.40 4.17 14.02
CA ALA A 67 7.33 3.67 15.01
C ALA A 67 8.80 3.92 14.64
N ALA A 68 9.14 3.94 13.35
CA ALA A 68 10.47 4.29 12.86
C ALA A 68 10.71 5.81 12.81
N ASN A 69 9.65 6.62 12.84
CA ASN A 69 9.75 8.06 12.90
C ASN A 69 9.96 8.51 14.36
N PRO A 70 10.94 9.39 14.64
CA PRO A 70 11.18 9.89 15.99
C PRO A 70 10.09 10.87 16.46
N GLU A 71 9.26 11.38 15.55
CA GLU A 71 8.16 12.28 15.83
C GLU A 71 6.86 11.50 16.12
N LYS A 72 6.11 11.90 17.16
CA LYS A 72 4.75 11.40 17.42
C LYS A 72 3.76 12.01 16.41
N LEU A 73 3.73 11.44 15.20
CA LEU A 73 2.84 11.85 14.13
C LEU A 73 1.48 11.12 14.25
N ASN A 74 0.40 11.90 14.35
CA ASN A 74 -0.96 11.36 14.48
C ASN A 74 -1.63 11.16 13.10
N TRP A 75 -1.03 10.30 12.27
CA TRP A 75 -1.52 10.02 10.91
C TRP A 75 -2.94 9.46 10.85
N LYS A 76 -3.46 8.92 11.97
CA LYS A 76 -4.83 8.39 12.15
C LYS A 76 -5.93 9.45 12.22
N VAL A 77 -5.57 10.72 12.45
CA VAL A 77 -6.53 11.84 12.56
C VAL A 77 -6.10 13.06 11.74
N SER A 78 -4.80 13.16 11.43
CA SER A 78 -4.21 14.28 10.72
C SER A 78 -3.63 13.82 9.38
N ILE A 79 -4.23 14.30 8.29
CA ILE A 79 -3.66 14.13 6.94
C ILE A 79 -2.25 14.72 6.83
N VAL A 80 -1.94 15.76 7.61
CA VAL A 80 -0.63 16.41 7.65
C VAL A 80 0.46 15.46 8.13
N ASP A 81 0.15 14.77 9.23
CA ASP A 81 1.03 13.79 9.86
C ASP A 81 1.20 12.57 8.95
N LEU A 82 0.14 12.12 8.27
CA LEU A 82 0.22 11.07 7.26
C LEU A 82 1.15 11.45 6.10
N LEU A 83 1.05 12.68 5.59
CA LEU A 83 1.95 13.18 4.54
C LEU A 83 3.41 13.25 5.02
N LYS A 84 3.65 13.77 6.23
CA LYS A 84 4.99 13.80 6.84
C LYS A 84 5.58 12.39 6.97
N LEU A 85 4.77 11.45 7.43
CA LEU A 85 5.17 10.07 7.64
C LEU A 85 5.65 9.38 6.36
N LEU A 86 4.99 9.70 5.23
CA LEU A 86 5.35 9.19 3.90
C LEU A 86 6.52 9.95 3.27
N GLY A 87 7.03 10.99 3.94
CA GLY A 87 8.07 11.90 3.42
C GLY A 87 7.55 12.77 2.28
N LEU A 88 6.26 13.10 2.29
CA LEU A 88 5.61 13.98 1.32
C LEU A 88 5.48 15.40 1.87
N GLU A 89 5.33 16.36 0.96
CA GLU A 89 5.14 17.74 1.34
C GLU A 89 3.79 17.91 2.05
N SER A 90 3.83 18.37 3.30
CA SER A 90 2.67 18.55 4.19
C SER A 90 2.21 20.02 4.26
N SER A 91 2.65 20.82 3.29
CA SER A 91 2.31 22.22 3.10
C SER A 91 0.82 22.42 2.80
N PHE A 92 0.34 23.64 3.04
CA PHE A 92 -1.00 24.06 2.65
C PHE A 92 -1.25 23.90 1.14
N ALA A 93 -0.22 24.17 0.32
CA ALA A 93 -0.25 23.94 -1.13
C ALA A 93 -0.53 22.48 -1.48
N ALA A 94 0.25 21.54 -0.94
CA ALA A 94 0.05 20.11 -1.17
C ALA A 94 -1.34 19.62 -0.72
N ARG A 95 -1.82 20.08 0.45
CA ARG A 95 -3.19 19.77 0.91
C ARG A 95 -4.27 20.32 -0.02
N LYS A 96 -4.07 21.51 -0.57
CA LYS A 96 -4.98 22.12 -1.53
C LYS A 96 -4.96 21.37 -2.85
N GLU A 97 -3.80 20.97 -3.34
CA GLU A 97 -3.67 20.13 -4.53
C GLU A 97 -4.37 18.78 -4.35
N LEU A 98 -4.13 18.10 -3.22
CA LEU A 98 -4.80 16.85 -2.87
C LEU A 98 -6.32 17.03 -2.78
N ALA A 99 -6.78 18.13 -2.20
CA ALA A 99 -8.20 18.44 -2.10
C ALA A 99 -8.82 18.64 -3.48
N VAL A 100 -8.15 19.40 -4.37
CA VAL A 100 -8.60 19.57 -5.75
C VAL A 100 -8.60 18.25 -6.50
N GLU A 101 -7.57 17.43 -6.31
CA GLU A 101 -7.44 16.12 -6.96
C GLU A 101 -8.56 15.14 -6.54
N LEU A 102 -8.94 15.19 -5.26
CA LEU A 102 -10.01 14.35 -4.69
C LEU A 102 -11.42 14.95 -4.89
N GLY A 103 -11.55 16.16 -5.44
CA GLY A 103 -12.85 16.81 -5.64
C GLY A 103 -13.47 17.37 -4.35
N CYS A 104 -12.65 17.93 -3.46
CA CYS A 104 -13.10 18.54 -2.21
C CYS A 104 -14.15 19.63 -2.47
N PRO A 105 -15.32 19.56 -1.80
CA PRO A 105 -16.37 20.54 -1.99
C PRO A 105 -15.96 21.92 -1.46
N SER A 106 -16.38 22.96 -2.16
CA SER A 106 -16.10 24.37 -1.85
C SER A 106 -16.52 24.76 -0.43
N GLU A 107 -17.60 24.16 0.09
CA GLU A 107 -18.08 24.32 1.47
C GLU A 107 -17.06 23.88 2.52
N LYS A 108 -16.27 22.84 2.23
CA LYS A 108 -15.24 22.34 3.15
C LYS A 108 -13.92 23.07 2.94
N MET A 109 -13.67 23.66 1.77
CA MET A 109 -12.48 24.45 1.47
C MET A 109 -12.40 25.77 2.26
N GLY A 110 -13.54 26.32 2.68
CA GLY A 110 -13.59 27.57 3.45
C GLY A 110 -13.12 27.43 4.89
N ASP A 111 -13.16 26.22 5.46
CA ASP A 111 -12.78 25.96 6.84
C ASP A 111 -11.64 24.93 6.89
N SER A 112 -10.46 25.37 7.32
CA SER A 112 -9.27 24.51 7.32
C SER A 112 -9.42 23.26 8.18
N ALA A 113 -10.20 23.30 9.27
CA ALA A 113 -10.42 22.13 10.12
C ALA A 113 -11.32 21.11 9.41
N GLN A 114 -12.44 21.58 8.85
CA GLN A 114 -13.33 20.72 8.06
C GLN A 114 -12.65 20.16 6.80
N MET A 115 -11.84 20.98 6.11
CA MET A 115 -11.03 20.55 4.97
C MET A 115 -10.09 19.41 5.36
N ASN A 116 -9.39 19.54 6.49
CA ASN A 116 -8.40 18.56 6.94
C ASN A 116 -9.06 17.23 7.33
N MET A 117 -10.19 17.29 8.04
CA MET A 117 -11.01 16.10 8.38
C MET A 117 -11.55 15.41 7.13
N TRP A 118 -12.12 16.19 6.19
CA TRP A 118 -12.65 15.64 4.94
C TRP A 118 -11.56 15.02 4.07
N LEU A 119 -10.41 15.69 3.94
CA LEU A 119 -9.24 15.19 3.22
C LEU A 119 -8.77 13.87 3.79
N HIS A 120 -8.60 13.81 5.11
CA HIS A 120 -8.17 12.61 5.81
C HIS A 120 -9.09 11.42 5.49
N LYS A 121 -10.40 11.59 5.70
CA LYS A 121 -11.40 10.54 5.42
C LYS A 121 -11.42 10.12 3.95
N THR A 122 -11.38 11.09 3.04
CA THR A 122 -11.43 10.82 1.60
C THR A 122 -10.18 10.10 1.11
N VAL A 123 -9.00 10.47 1.61
CA VAL A 123 -7.74 9.78 1.32
C VAL A 123 -7.80 8.33 1.79
N LEU A 124 -8.23 8.07 3.03
CA LEU A 124 -8.35 6.72 3.57
C LEU A 124 -9.37 5.87 2.80
N GLN A 125 -10.53 6.44 2.47
CA GLN A 125 -11.53 5.80 1.62
C GLN A 125 -10.96 5.43 0.26
N LYS A 126 -10.22 6.34 -0.38
CA LYS A 126 -9.64 6.12 -1.70
C LYS A 126 -8.50 5.10 -1.66
N ILE A 127 -7.71 5.09 -0.58
CA ILE A 127 -6.71 4.05 -0.31
C ILE A 127 -7.38 2.67 -0.20
N ALA A 128 -8.48 2.58 0.54
CA ALA A 128 -9.24 1.33 0.69
C ALA A 128 -9.83 0.86 -0.65
N ASP A 129 -10.41 1.77 -1.43
CA ASP A 129 -10.95 1.54 -2.78
C ASP A 129 -9.88 1.01 -3.76
N ASN A 130 -8.61 1.41 -3.57
CA ASN A 130 -7.50 0.98 -4.42
C ASN A 130 -6.83 -0.34 -3.96
N GLY A 131 -7.35 -1.01 -2.91
CA GLY A 131 -6.84 -2.30 -2.43
C GLY A 131 -6.00 -2.24 -1.15
N GLY A 132 -6.01 -1.10 -0.44
CA GLY A 132 -5.42 -0.98 0.89
C GLY A 132 -6.33 -1.54 2.00
N ASN A 133 -5.75 -2.21 3.00
CA ASN A 133 -6.46 -2.58 4.22
C ASN A 133 -6.57 -1.38 5.17
N ILE A 134 -7.78 -0.84 5.32
CA ILE A 134 -8.07 0.26 6.25
C ILE A 134 -9.22 -0.18 7.18
N PRO A 135 -9.02 -0.20 8.51
CA PRO A 135 -10.06 -0.52 9.47
C PRO A 135 -11.12 0.59 9.49
N LYS A 136 -12.37 0.20 9.73
CA LYS A 136 -13.52 1.12 9.76
C LYS A 136 -13.39 2.22 10.80
N GLU A 137 -12.65 2.00 11.88
CA GLU A 137 -12.38 3.00 12.91
C GLU A 137 -11.65 4.25 12.37
N LEU A 138 -10.88 4.12 11.29
CA LEU A 138 -10.20 5.25 10.63
C LEU A 138 -11.09 5.91 9.56
N LEU A 139 -12.19 5.26 9.20
CA LEU A 139 -13.15 5.73 8.20
C LEU A 139 -14.34 6.46 8.84
N ASP A 140 -14.46 6.40 10.17
CA ASP A 140 -15.53 7.00 10.99
C ASP A 140 -15.41 8.51 11.17
#